data_AF-A0AAP2DCI1-F1
#
_entry.id   AF-A0AAP2DCI1-F1
#
_cell.length_a   1.000
_cell.length_b   1.000
_cell.length_c   1.000
_cell.angle_alpha   90.00
_cell.angle_beta   90.00
_cell.angle_gamma   90.00
#
_symmetry.space_group_name_H-M   'P 1'
#
loop_
_entity.id
_entity.type
_entity.pdbx_description
1 polymer ?
#
loop_
_entity_poly.entity_id
_entity_poly.type
_entity_poly.pdbx_seq_one_letter_code
_entity_poly.pdbx_strand_id
1 'polypeptide(L)' 'MMKKMIAMLVIIAMVIGACASSKPYYKTKKGKKKQKYYNDIQFGGKSASEMKRP' A
#
# COMPACT_ATOMS: atom_id res chain seq x y z
N MET A 1 -19.13 -23.78 -18.07
CA MET A 1 -19.23 -23.14 -16.72
C MET A 1 -17.88 -23.10 -15.99
N MET A 2 -17.14 -24.21 -15.92
CA MET A 2 -15.84 -24.26 -15.21
C MET A 2 -14.76 -23.30 -15.70
N LYS A 3 -14.60 -23.07 -17.01
CA LYS A 3 -13.60 -22.13 -17.55
C LYS A 3 -13.80 -20.69 -17.05
N LYS A 4 -15.06 -20.27 -16.88
CA LYS A 4 -15.41 -18.93 -16.36
C LYS A 4 -15.07 -18.80 -14.88
N MET A 5 -15.32 -19.85 -14.09
CA MET A 5 -14.96 -19.91 -12.67
C MET A 5 -13.44 -19.85 -12.46
N ILE A 6 -12.68 -20.60 -13.27
CA ILE A 6 -11.21 -20.58 -13.21
C ILE A 6 -10.68 -19.19 -13.59
N ALA A 7 -11.20 -18.59 -14.66
CA ALA A 7 -10.81 -17.23 -15.06
C ALA A 7 -11.11 -16.20 -13.96
N MET A 8 -12.28 -16.29 -13.32
CA MET A 8 -12.66 -15.42 -12.22
C MET A 8 -11.74 -15.59 -11.00
N LEU A 9 -11.38 -16.82 -10.63
CA LEU A 9 -10.43 -17.09 -9.55
C LEU A 9 -9.03 -16.53 -9.84
N VAL A 10 -8.55 -16.64 -11.08
CA VAL A 10 -7.26 -16.07 -11.49
C VAL A 10 -7.28 -14.54 -11.36
N ILE A 11 -8.35 -13.88 -11.80
CA ILE A 11 -8.48 -12.42 -11.68
C ILE A 11 -8.49 -11.99 -10.21
N ILE A 12 -9.27 -12.69 -9.36
CA ILE A 12 -9.33 -12.40 -7.92
C ILE A 12 -7.95 -12.58 -7.27
N ALA A 13 -7.23 -13.66 -7.61
CA ALA A 13 -5.90 -13.90 -7.10
C ALA A 13 -4.90 -12.81 -7.52
N MET A 14 -4.98 -12.32 -8.76
CA MET A 14 -4.14 -11.22 -9.24
C MET A 14 -4.43 -9.91 -8.50
N VAL A 15 -5.71 -9.56 -8.29
CA VAL A 15 -6.11 -8.33 -7.59
C VAL A 15 -5.67 -8.39 -6.12
N ILE A 16 -5.89 -9.51 -5.44
CA ILE A 16 -5.45 -9.68 -4.04
C ILE A 16 -3.92 -9.67 -3.95
N GLY A 17 -3.22 -10.35 -4.85
CA GLY A 17 -1.76 -10.39 -4.89
C GLY A 17 -1.12 -9.02 -5.11
N ALA A 18 -1.74 -8.17 -5.93
CA ALA A 18 -1.25 -6.80 -6.15
C ALA A 18 -1.44 -5.90 -4.91
N CYS A 19 -2.56 -6.03 -4.21
CA CYS A 19 -2.87 -5.23 -3.02
C CYS A 19 -2.21 -5.75 -1.73
N ALA A 20 -1.85 -7.03 -1.68
CA ALA A 20 -1.19 -7.66 -0.53
C ALA A 20 0.33 -7.43 -0.47
N SER A 21 0.88 -6.60 -1.37
CA SER A 21 2.31 -6.32 -1.40
C SER A 21 2.79 -5.74 -0.06
N SER A 22 3.93 -6.25 0.41
CA SER A 22 4.48 -5.85 1.70
C SER A 22 4.79 -4.35 1.71
N LYS A 23 4.47 -3.67 2.82
CA LYS A 23 4.76 -2.23 2.94
C LYS A 23 6.26 -2.00 2.69
N PRO A 24 6.64 -1.08 1.79
CA PRO A 24 8.03 -0.87 1.41
C PRO A 24 8.86 -0.48 2.63
N TYR A 25 9.70 -1.39 3.14
CA TYR A 25 10.48 -1.18 4.36
C TYR A 25 11.87 -0.66 4.03
N TYR A 26 12.17 0.57 4.43
CA TYR A 26 13.49 1.14 4.22
C TYR A 26 14.49 0.59 5.23
N LYS A 27 15.66 0.14 4.75
CA LYS A 27 16.71 -0.47 5.61
C LYS A 27 17.45 0.57 6.48
N THR A 28 17.67 1.77 5.97
CA THR A 28 18.49 2.80 6.64
C THR A 28 17.69 3.65 7.64
N LYS A 29 18.33 4.17 8.69
CA LYS A 29 17.70 5.08 9.67
C LYS A 29 17.02 6.29 8.99
N LYS A 30 17.68 6.87 7.97
CA LYS A 30 17.13 7.99 7.17
C LYS A 30 15.88 7.58 6.39
N GLY A 31 15.91 6.40 5.76
CA GLY A 31 14.76 5.88 5.02
C GLY A 31 13.57 5.56 5.92
N LYS A 32 13.79 4.97 7.11
CA LYS A 32 12.71 4.69 8.07
C LYS A 32 12.00 5.95 8.56
N LYS A 33 12.74 7.05 8.79
CA LYS A 33 12.15 8.35 9.15
C LYS A 33 11.23 8.89 8.04
N LYS A 34 11.68 8.82 6.78
CA LYS A 34 10.85 9.20 5.63
C LYS A 34 9.62 8.31 5.50
N GLN A 35 9.78 7.00 5.61
CA GLN A 35 8.68 6.04 5.57
C GLN A 35 7.61 6.35 6.62
N LYS A 36 8.03 6.64 7.87
CA LYS A 36 7.12 7.04 8.94
C LYS A 36 6.35 8.30 8.58
N TYR A 37 7.04 9.33 8.11
CA TYR A 37 6.43 10.61 7.72
C TYR A 37 5.38 10.44 6.60
N TYR A 38 5.73 9.75 5.52
CA TYR A 38 4.79 9.54 4.41
C TYR A 38 3.62 8.63 4.79
N ASN A 39 3.86 7.57 5.57
CA ASN A 39 2.77 6.74 6.10
C ASN A 39 1.82 7.57 6.98
N ASP A 40 2.38 8.46 7.82
CA ASP A 40 1.58 9.33 8.70
C ASP A 40 0.68 10.26 7.87
N ILE A 41 1.16 10.75 6.73
CA ILE A 41 0.32 11.52 5.79
C ILE A 41 -0.74 10.63 5.12
N GLN A 42 -0.33 9.49 4.56
CA GLN A 42 -1.19 8.63 3.73
C GLN A 42 -2.33 7.97 4.51
N PHE A 43 -2.12 7.70 5.79
CA PHE A 43 -3.10 7.01 6.64
C PHE A 43 -3.76 7.95 7.67
N GLY A 44 -3.70 9.27 7.46
CA GLY A 44 -4.46 10.25 8.25
C GLY A 44 -3.93 10.49 9.68
N GLY A 45 -2.62 10.36 9.88
CA GLY A 45 -1.94 10.68 11.13
C GLY A 45 -1.74 12.18 11.37
N LYS A 46 -1.01 12.54 12.42
CA LYS A 46 -0.90 13.94 12.90
C LYS A 46 -0.30 14.89 11.86
N SER A 47 0.67 14.41 11.09
CA SER A 47 1.30 15.19 10.02
C SER A 47 0.37 15.39 8.82
N ALA A 48 -0.70 14.60 8.70
CA ALA A 48 -1.68 14.75 7.62
C ALA A 48 -2.51 16.03 7.78
N SER A 49 -2.86 16.43 9.02
CA SER A 49 -3.58 17.69 9.28
C SER A 49 -2.71 18.94 9.09
N GLU A 50 -1.39 18.79 9.17
CA GLU A 50 -0.42 19.88 9.03
C GLU A 50 0.16 19.99 7.62
N MET A 51 -0.18 19.04 6.73
CA MET A 51 0.27 19.07 5.34
C MET A 51 -0.43 20.21 4.61
N LYS A 52 0.31 21.30 4.34
CA LYS A 52 -0.15 22.34 3.42
C LYS A 52 -0.35 21.71 2.05
N ARG A 53 -1.59 21.68 1.58
CA ARG A 53 -1.90 21.33 0.19
C ARG A 53 -1.29 22.41 -0.72
N PRO A 54 -0.61 22.05 -1.82
CA PRO A 54 -0.12 23.02 -2.78
C PRO A 54 -1.27 23.83 -3.39
#